data_AF-A0A842TV77-F1
#
_entry.id   AF-A0A842TV77-F1
#
_cell.length_a   1.000
_cell.length_b   1.000
_cell.length_c   1.000
_cell.angle_alpha   90.00
_cell.angle_beta   90.00
_cell.angle_gamma   90.00
#
_symmetry.space_group_name_H-M   'P 1'
#
loop_
_entity.id
_entity.type
_entity.pdbx_description
1 polymer ?
#
loop_
_entity_poly.entity_id
_entity_poly.type
_entity_poly.pdbx_seq_one_letter_code
_entity_poly.pdbx_strand_id
1 'polypeptide(L)'
;IILRVIKTANDQNSEQKEKVENENKEEKKEKSEKKKKTKTKPKKFVFNCTNCGQCCSRDFPIYYEDLKRWNMDQTLQRVYPHLQIKVNPPAGFQITFKKVKGEDGKEVCPFYNANSNERCDIFFSKPINCLAFPLGFDKSTKRYYLVDKSCDGLGKGEMTKESLREMRKNARLDYNCRIRTLNTLPLLQMIFLQFFNQQSQQVMDSLSEEDRKELERILEKKESAATATEGKKEEE
;
A
#
# COMPACT_ATOMS: atom_id res chain seq x y z
N ILE A 1 -48.27 -35.01 33.03
CA ILE A 1 -47.69 -35.78 31.90
C ILE A 1 -46.45 -35.10 31.30
N ILE A 2 -46.25 -33.78 31.40
CA ILE A 2 -45.02 -33.12 30.89
C ILE A 2 -43.82 -33.18 31.87
N LEU A 3 -44.03 -33.38 33.18
CA LEU A 3 -42.94 -33.46 34.17
C LEU A 3 -42.33 -34.86 34.40
N ARG A 4 -42.77 -35.89 33.67
CA ARG A 4 -42.16 -37.24 33.74
C ARG A 4 -41.26 -37.58 32.54
N VAL A 5 -41.17 -36.72 31.53
CA VAL A 5 -40.32 -36.94 30.34
C VAL A 5 -38.92 -36.33 30.50
N ILE A 6 -38.71 -35.39 31.43
CA ILE A 6 -37.42 -34.70 31.60
C ILE A 6 -36.44 -35.48 32.51
N LYS A 7 -36.92 -36.44 33.30
CA LYS A 7 -36.06 -37.16 34.26
C LYS A 7 -35.35 -38.40 33.70
N THR A 8 -35.77 -38.92 32.55
CA THR A 8 -35.16 -40.12 31.93
C THR A 8 -34.14 -39.83 30.84
N ALA A 9 -34.00 -38.57 30.38
CA ALA A 9 -32.97 -38.18 29.41
C ALA A 9 -31.66 -37.68 30.06
N ASN A 10 -31.66 -37.44 31.37
CA ASN A 10 -30.52 -36.84 32.07
C ASN A 10 -29.60 -37.85 32.80
N ASP A 11 -29.99 -39.13 32.87
CA ASP A 11 -29.23 -40.19 33.54
C ASP A 11 -28.49 -41.12 32.56
N GLN A 12 -28.55 -40.87 31.24
CA GLN A 12 -27.77 -41.64 30.23
C GLN A 12 -26.59 -40.86 29.62
N ASN A 13 -26.35 -39.61 30.04
CA ASN A 13 -25.28 -38.77 29.49
C ASN A 13 -24.14 -38.46 30.49
N SER A 14 -24.19 -39.05 31.69
CA SER A 14 -23.16 -38.92 32.73
C SER A 14 -22.19 -40.11 32.80
N GLU A 15 -22.54 -41.28 32.28
CA GLU A 15 -21.67 -42.48 32.35
C GLU A 15 -20.82 -42.75 31.09
N GLN A 16 -20.99 -41.99 29.99
CA GLN A 16 -20.14 -42.09 28.80
C GLN A 16 -19.00 -41.05 28.73
N LYS A 17 -18.93 -40.12 29.69
CA LYS A 17 -17.86 -39.10 29.74
C LYS A 17 -16.60 -39.51 30.51
N GLU A 18 -16.64 -40.57 31.33
CA GLU A 18 -15.48 -40.99 32.14
C GLU A 18 -14.68 -42.20 31.59
N LYS A 19 -15.10 -42.82 30.47
CA LYS A 19 -14.36 -43.95 29.87
C LYS A 19 -13.56 -43.64 28.60
N VAL A 20 -13.72 -42.47 27.99
CA VAL A 20 -12.87 -42.06 26.84
C VAL A 20 -11.63 -41.27 27.30
N GLU A 21 -11.59 -40.86 28.56
CA GLU A 21 -10.52 -40.00 29.12
C GLU A 21 -9.29 -40.77 29.65
N ASN A 22 -9.34 -42.10 29.75
CA ASN A 22 -8.23 -42.90 30.29
C ASN A 22 -7.48 -43.80 29.29
N GLU A 23 -7.99 -44.05 28.08
CA GLU A 23 -7.22 -44.78 27.05
C GLU A 23 -6.35 -43.85 26.16
N ASN A 24 -6.59 -42.54 26.18
CA ASN A 24 -5.78 -41.57 25.43
C ASN A 24 -4.57 -41.00 26.22
N LYS A 25 -4.32 -41.52 27.42
CA LYS A 25 -3.24 -41.08 28.33
C LYS A 25 -2.01 -42.00 28.36
N GLU A 26 -2.06 -43.20 27.78
CA GLU A 26 -0.90 -44.11 27.78
C GLU A 26 -0.17 -44.24 26.42
N GLU A 27 -0.79 -43.93 25.28
CA GLU A 27 -0.06 -43.90 23.98
C GLU A 27 0.71 -42.59 23.71
N LYS A 28 0.65 -41.60 24.62
CA LYS A 28 1.39 -40.33 24.47
C LYS A 28 2.74 -40.28 25.19
N LYS A 29 3.19 -41.38 25.81
CA LYS A 29 4.45 -41.43 26.56
C LYS A 29 5.62 -42.14 25.87
N GLU A 30 5.44 -42.71 24.68
CA GLU A 30 6.50 -43.51 24.04
C GLU A 30 6.67 -43.25 22.53
N LYS A 31 6.65 -41.98 22.13
CA LYS A 31 7.31 -41.50 20.89
C LYS A 31 7.91 -40.11 21.08
N SER A 32 8.26 -39.80 22.33
CA SER A 32 9.07 -38.68 22.76
C SER A 32 10.56 -38.96 22.57
N GLU A 33 11.01 -39.46 21.41
CA GLU A 33 12.46 -39.68 21.21
C GLU A 33 12.88 -39.79 19.73
N LYS A 34 12.59 -38.76 18.92
CA LYS A 34 13.42 -38.31 17.78
C LYS A 34 12.70 -37.22 16.98
N LYS A 35 12.75 -35.98 17.50
CA LYS A 35 12.76 -34.73 16.71
C LYS A 35 12.90 -33.55 17.68
N LYS A 36 14.06 -33.45 18.34
CA LYS A 36 14.57 -32.15 18.84
C LYS A 36 14.95 -31.30 17.61
N LYS A 37 13.96 -30.84 16.86
CA LYS A 37 14.09 -29.60 16.08
C LYS A 37 13.91 -28.49 17.10
N THR A 38 15.03 -27.86 17.44
CA THR A 38 15.10 -26.58 18.16
C THR A 38 13.99 -25.65 17.66
N LYS A 39 12.89 -25.53 18.43
CA LYS A 39 11.93 -24.44 18.24
C LYS A 39 12.62 -23.17 18.69
N THR A 40 13.37 -22.55 17.78
CA THR A 40 13.92 -21.22 17.95
C THR A 40 12.73 -20.30 18.29
N LYS A 41 12.75 -19.71 19.50
CA LYS A 41 11.74 -18.70 19.87
C LYS A 41 11.66 -17.66 18.75
N PRO A 42 10.46 -17.22 18.33
CA PRO A 42 10.34 -16.23 17.27
C PRO A 42 11.16 -15.01 17.67
N LYS A 43 12.12 -14.62 16.81
CA LYS A 43 12.99 -13.47 17.07
C LYS A 43 12.11 -12.25 17.33
N LYS A 44 12.34 -11.58 18.46
CA LYS A 44 11.64 -10.34 18.82
C LYS A 44 11.91 -9.33 17.71
N PHE A 45 10.84 -8.79 17.10
CA PHE A 45 11.00 -7.68 16.15
C PHE A 45 11.60 -6.50 16.89
N VAL A 46 12.65 -5.91 16.33
CA VAL A 46 13.34 -4.71 16.82
C VAL A 46 13.72 -3.91 15.58
N PHE A 47 13.45 -2.61 15.62
CA PHE A 47 13.76 -1.71 14.51
C PHE A 47 14.15 -0.34 15.04
N ASN A 48 15.26 0.18 14.53
CA ASN A 48 15.67 1.56 14.72
C ASN A 48 16.15 2.13 13.37
N CYS A 49 15.52 3.21 12.92
CA CYS A 49 15.85 3.83 11.63
C CYS A 49 17.26 4.42 11.66
N THR A 50 18.16 3.91 10.82
CA THR A 50 19.55 4.41 10.70
C THR A 50 19.70 5.56 9.71
N ASN A 51 18.59 6.04 9.14
CA ASN A 51 18.58 7.05 8.06
C ASN A 51 19.37 6.62 6.80
N CYS A 52 19.50 5.31 6.55
CA CYS A 52 20.20 4.74 5.40
C CYS A 52 19.62 5.07 4.00
N GLY A 53 18.58 5.90 3.92
CA GLY A 53 17.94 6.24 2.64
C GLY A 53 17.17 5.12 1.92
N GLN A 54 17.26 3.85 2.35
CA GLN A 54 16.60 2.71 1.70
C GLN A 54 15.09 2.90 1.47
N CYS A 55 14.40 3.53 2.43
CA CYS A 55 12.97 3.82 2.31
C CYS A 55 12.63 4.89 1.27
N CYS A 56 13.62 5.67 0.82
CA CYS A 56 13.51 6.72 -0.21
C CYS A 56 13.80 6.19 -1.62
N SER A 57 14.54 5.08 -1.74
CA SER A 57 14.84 4.45 -3.03
C SER A 57 13.64 3.68 -3.59
N ARG A 58 12.80 3.07 -2.73
CA ARG A 58 11.62 2.30 -3.17
C ARG A 58 10.53 3.17 -3.80
N ASP A 59 9.71 2.57 -4.65
CA ASP A 59 8.42 3.16 -5.02
C ASP A 59 7.41 2.98 -3.88
N PHE A 60 6.66 4.04 -3.60
CA PHE A 60 5.59 4.00 -2.61
C PHE A 60 4.40 4.83 -3.09
N PRO A 61 3.16 4.41 -2.76
CA PRO A 61 1.97 5.20 -3.03
C PRO A 61 1.87 6.39 -2.08
N ILE A 62 1.26 7.45 -2.58
CA ILE A 62 0.77 8.60 -1.81
C ILE A 62 -0.74 8.46 -1.70
N TYR A 63 -1.26 8.58 -0.48
CA TYR A 63 -2.68 8.41 -0.22
C TYR A 63 -3.43 9.74 -0.19
N TYR A 64 -4.75 9.69 -0.34
CA TYR A 64 -5.59 10.87 -0.14
C TYR A 64 -5.38 11.50 1.25
N GLU A 65 -5.22 10.67 2.28
CA GLU A 65 -4.90 11.15 3.63
C GLU A 65 -3.56 11.88 3.73
N ASP A 66 -2.58 11.56 2.88
CA ASP A 66 -1.32 12.33 2.82
C ASP A 66 -1.58 13.73 2.27
N LEU A 67 -2.31 13.84 1.16
CA LEU A 67 -2.67 15.14 0.55
C LEU A 67 -3.46 16.02 1.54
N LYS A 68 -4.42 15.42 2.25
CA LYS A 68 -5.20 16.12 3.28
C LYS A 68 -4.30 16.65 4.39
N ARG A 69 -3.40 15.82 4.91
CA ARG A 69 -2.48 16.22 6.00
C ARG A 69 -1.51 17.30 5.53
N TRP A 70 -0.94 17.15 4.34
CA TRP A 70 -0.05 18.15 3.75
C TRP A 70 -0.71 19.49 3.49
N ASN A 71 -2.00 19.49 3.17
CA ASN A 71 -2.76 20.72 3.06
C ASN A 71 -2.92 21.40 4.43
N MET A 72 -3.15 20.62 5.49
CA MET A 72 -3.33 21.14 6.85
C MET A 72 -2.03 21.66 7.47
N ASP A 73 -0.90 21.01 7.22
CA ASP A 73 0.41 21.38 7.77
C ASP A 73 1.25 22.27 6.82
N GLN A 74 0.65 22.75 5.72
CA GLN A 74 1.26 23.57 4.67
C GLN A 74 2.42 22.91 3.90
N THR A 75 2.68 21.61 4.10
CA THR A 75 3.67 20.86 3.33
C THR A 75 3.28 20.72 1.86
N LEU A 76 1.99 20.86 1.52
CA LEU A 76 1.45 20.63 0.18
C LEU A 76 2.19 21.43 -0.89
N GLN A 77 2.51 22.69 -0.62
CA GLN A 77 3.20 23.58 -1.58
C GLN A 77 4.60 23.06 -1.96
N ARG A 78 5.27 22.38 -1.01
CA ARG A 78 6.58 21.79 -1.23
C ARG A 78 6.51 20.46 -1.96
N VAL A 79 5.48 19.66 -1.71
CA VAL A 79 5.34 18.31 -2.28
C VAL A 79 4.67 18.29 -3.65
N TYR A 80 3.76 19.23 -3.90
CA TYR A 80 2.94 19.29 -5.11
C TYR A 80 3.75 19.24 -6.43
N PRO A 81 4.85 20.01 -6.61
CA PRO A 81 5.63 19.99 -7.85
C PRO A 81 6.24 18.62 -8.18
N HIS A 82 6.34 17.75 -7.18
CA HIS A 82 6.92 16.43 -7.31
C HIS A 82 5.86 15.33 -7.43
N LEU A 83 4.57 15.63 -7.29
CA LEU A 83 3.51 14.65 -7.43
C LEU A 83 3.32 14.25 -8.90
N GLN A 84 3.14 12.96 -9.13
CA GLN A 84 2.75 12.43 -10.42
C GLN A 84 1.75 11.30 -10.24
N ILE A 85 0.94 11.07 -11.27
CA ILE A 85 0.06 9.92 -11.35
C ILE A 85 0.72 8.89 -12.27
N LYS A 86 0.96 7.69 -11.76
CA LYS A 86 1.37 6.53 -12.56
C LYS A 86 0.18 5.61 -12.77
N VAL A 87 0.05 5.06 -13.98
CA VAL A 87 -0.86 3.94 -14.24
C VAL A 87 -0.18 2.68 -13.71
N ASN A 88 -0.89 1.92 -12.87
CA ASN A 88 -0.41 0.68 -12.27
C ASN A 88 -1.47 -0.42 -12.49
N PRO A 89 -1.52 -1.04 -13.69
CA PRO A 89 -2.46 -2.13 -13.96
C PRO A 89 -2.18 -3.36 -13.07
N PRO A 90 -3.19 -4.08 -12.54
CA PRO A 90 -4.64 -3.87 -12.68
C PRO A 90 -5.24 -2.90 -11.65
N ALA A 91 -4.42 -2.33 -10.75
CA ALA A 91 -4.83 -1.51 -9.61
C ALA A 91 -5.27 -0.07 -9.98
N GLY A 92 -5.29 0.28 -11.27
CA GLY A 92 -5.71 1.60 -11.76
C GLY A 92 -4.61 2.64 -11.65
N PHE A 93 -4.93 3.82 -11.11
CA PHE A 93 -3.99 4.93 -10.98
C PHE A 93 -3.37 4.95 -9.58
N GLN A 94 -2.13 5.39 -9.49
CA GLN A 94 -1.41 5.56 -8.25
C GLN A 94 -0.72 6.92 -8.23
N ILE A 95 -0.95 7.69 -7.16
CA ILE A 95 -0.21 8.92 -6.91
C ILE A 95 1.14 8.53 -6.29
N THR A 96 2.23 9.09 -6.80
CA THR A 96 3.59 8.88 -6.30
C THR A 96 4.43 10.12 -6.52
N PHE A 97 5.66 10.14 -6.02
CA PHE A 97 6.62 11.19 -6.38
C PHE A 97 7.31 10.88 -7.71
N LYS A 98 7.60 11.93 -8.48
CA LYS A 98 8.56 11.89 -9.58
C LYS A 98 9.95 11.71 -8.99
N LYS A 99 10.55 10.56 -9.28
CA LYS A 99 11.91 10.25 -8.85
C LYS A 99 12.90 11.17 -9.55
N VAL A 100 13.98 11.49 -8.85
CA VAL A 100 15.11 12.24 -9.37
C VAL A 100 16.32 11.32 -9.45
N LYS A 101 17.18 11.52 -10.46
CA LYS A 101 18.45 10.79 -10.54
C LYS A 101 19.39 11.35 -9.47
N GLY A 102 19.83 10.50 -8.56
CA GLY A 102 20.92 10.82 -7.64
C GLY A 102 22.28 10.79 -8.36
N GLU A 103 23.34 11.16 -7.65
CA GLU A 103 24.71 11.21 -8.18
C GLU A 103 25.21 9.83 -8.65
N ASP A 104 24.79 8.77 -7.98
CA ASP A 104 25.07 7.37 -8.37
C ASP A 104 24.27 6.90 -9.62
N GLY A 105 23.53 7.82 -10.27
CA GLY A 105 22.62 7.52 -11.37
C GLY A 105 21.33 6.79 -10.95
N LYS A 106 21.19 6.43 -9.67
CA LYS A 106 20.01 5.74 -9.12
C LYS A 106 18.84 6.70 -8.90
N GLU A 107 17.64 6.24 -9.19
CA GLU A 107 16.42 6.99 -8.92
C GLU A 107 16.08 7.03 -7.42
N VAL A 108 15.97 8.24 -6.87
CA VAL A 108 15.69 8.47 -5.45
C VAL A 108 14.51 9.41 -5.25
N CYS A 109 13.94 9.39 -4.05
CA CYS A 109 12.90 10.34 -3.64
C CYS A 109 13.44 11.78 -3.75
N PRO A 110 12.66 12.73 -4.31
CA PRO A 110 13.09 14.14 -4.41
C PRO A 110 13.34 14.81 -3.06
N PHE A 111 12.82 14.24 -1.97
CA PHE A 111 13.02 14.75 -0.60
C PHE A 111 14.16 14.06 0.15
N TYR A 112 14.96 13.23 -0.50
CA TYR A 112 16.12 12.61 0.14
C TYR A 112 17.38 13.41 -0.17
N ASN A 113 17.98 14.01 0.85
CA ASN A 113 19.24 14.70 0.71
C ASN A 113 20.40 13.72 0.88
N ALA A 114 20.87 13.14 -0.23
CA ALA A 114 22.06 12.29 -0.21
C ALA A 114 23.33 13.07 0.19
N ASN A 115 23.39 14.37 -0.12
CA ASN A 115 24.66 15.12 -0.11
C ASN A 115 24.96 15.88 1.20
N SER A 116 23.95 16.16 2.03
CA SER A 116 24.14 17.04 3.19
C SER A 116 24.04 16.31 4.52
N ASN A 117 22.96 15.56 4.74
CA ASN A 117 22.65 15.01 6.05
C ASN A 117 22.03 13.61 6.01
N GLU A 118 21.92 12.99 4.82
CA GLU A 118 21.27 11.68 4.62
C GLU A 118 19.85 11.63 5.21
N ARG A 119 19.15 12.77 5.21
CA ARG A 119 17.82 12.89 5.80
C ARG A 119 16.76 13.24 4.78
N CYS A 120 15.54 12.87 5.16
CA CYS A 120 14.34 13.26 4.46
C CYS A 120 13.96 14.70 4.80
N ASP A 121 13.80 15.54 3.80
CA ASP A 121 13.42 16.94 3.90
C ASP A 121 12.03 17.18 4.51
N ILE A 122 11.14 16.21 4.31
CA ILE A 122 9.80 16.18 4.88
C ILE A 122 9.72 15.18 6.03
N PHE A 123 10.78 15.07 6.86
CA PHE A 123 10.89 14.01 7.88
C PHE A 123 9.67 13.90 8.81
N PHE A 124 9.14 15.04 9.26
CA PHE A 124 7.98 15.11 10.15
C PHE A 124 6.64 14.97 9.43
N SER A 125 6.61 15.29 8.14
CA SER A 125 5.44 15.17 7.26
C SER A 125 5.64 14.07 6.21
N LYS A 126 6.35 12.99 6.57
CA LYS A 126 6.58 11.86 5.67
C LYS A 126 5.26 11.25 5.24
N PRO A 127 5.15 10.74 4.00
CA PRO A 127 4.00 9.94 3.56
C PRO A 127 3.68 8.82 4.55
N ILE A 128 2.40 8.49 4.72
CA ILE A 128 1.94 7.41 5.63
C ILE A 128 2.66 6.10 5.33
N ASN A 129 2.86 5.78 4.05
CA ASN A 129 3.59 4.59 3.64
C ASN A 129 5.07 4.61 4.08
N CYS A 130 5.70 5.79 4.18
CA CYS A 130 7.04 5.97 4.74
C CYS A 130 7.08 5.88 6.26
N LEU A 131 5.99 6.25 6.95
CA LEU A 131 5.87 6.10 8.40
C LEU A 131 5.66 4.64 8.84
N ALA A 132 5.06 3.82 7.97
CA ALA A 132 4.85 2.40 8.23
C ALA A 132 6.11 1.54 8.02
N PHE A 133 7.02 1.98 7.15
CA PHE A 133 8.22 1.22 6.80
C PHE A 133 9.11 0.92 8.04
N PRO A 134 9.65 -0.31 8.18
CA PRO A 134 9.59 -1.45 7.26
C PRO A 134 8.43 -2.43 7.54
N LEU A 135 7.46 -2.06 8.37
CA LEU A 135 6.39 -2.95 8.82
C LEU A 135 5.12 -2.79 7.98
N GLY A 136 4.63 -3.91 7.42
CA GLY A 136 3.36 -4.00 6.73
C GLY A 136 2.30 -4.70 7.58
N PHE A 137 1.02 -4.46 7.27
CA PHE A 137 -0.11 -5.14 7.90
C PHE A 137 -1.00 -5.82 6.84
N ASP A 138 -1.33 -7.08 7.08
CA ASP A 138 -2.26 -7.85 6.27
C ASP A 138 -3.57 -8.07 7.04
N LYS A 139 -4.66 -7.49 6.53
CA LYS A 139 -6.00 -7.59 7.14
C LYS A 139 -6.57 -9.01 7.08
N SER A 140 -6.23 -9.81 6.07
CA SER A 140 -6.76 -11.17 5.91
C SER A 140 -6.24 -12.09 7.02
N THR A 141 -4.93 -12.07 7.25
CA THR A 141 -4.29 -12.87 8.30
C THR A 141 -4.23 -12.17 9.65
N LYS A 142 -4.53 -10.86 9.71
CA LYS A 142 -4.35 -9.97 10.87
C LYS A 142 -2.90 -9.96 11.40
N ARG A 143 -1.93 -10.28 10.54
CA ARG A 143 -0.50 -10.35 10.90
C ARG A 143 0.28 -9.17 10.34
N TYR A 144 1.39 -8.88 11.00
CA TYR A 144 2.39 -7.96 10.50
C TYR A 144 3.48 -8.72 9.77
N TYR A 145 4.04 -8.10 8.74
CA TYR A 145 5.14 -8.65 7.96
C TYR A 145 6.19 -7.57 7.67
N LEU A 146 7.40 -7.98 7.32
CA LEU A 146 8.44 -7.04 6.87
C LEU A 146 8.26 -6.79 5.39
N VAL A 147 8.10 -5.52 5.02
CA VAL A 147 8.07 -5.07 3.63
C VAL A 147 9.45 -5.25 2.99
N ASP A 148 10.49 -4.94 3.75
CA ASP A 148 11.88 -5.11 3.35
C ASP A 148 12.66 -5.80 4.49
N LYS A 149 13.30 -6.92 4.17
CA LYS A 149 14.10 -7.72 5.12
C LYS A 149 15.57 -7.30 5.15
N SER A 150 16.02 -6.56 4.14
CA SER A 150 17.37 -6.01 4.03
C SER A 150 17.51 -4.64 4.67
N CYS A 151 16.47 -4.15 5.35
CA CYS A 151 16.54 -2.84 5.96
C CYS A 151 17.58 -2.80 7.07
N ASP A 152 18.55 -1.89 6.96
CA ASP A 152 19.72 -1.80 7.86
C ASP A 152 19.33 -1.54 9.32
N GLY A 153 18.16 -0.97 9.55
CA GLY A 153 17.63 -0.70 10.89
C GLY A 153 17.06 -1.91 11.61
N LEU A 154 16.90 -3.06 10.93
CA LEU A 154 16.34 -4.26 11.54
C LEU A 154 17.33 -4.89 12.54
N GLY A 155 16.83 -5.18 13.74
CA GLY A 155 17.62 -5.78 14.80
C GLY A 155 18.61 -4.84 15.49
N LYS A 156 18.65 -3.56 15.12
CA LYS A 156 19.54 -2.56 15.73
C LYS A 156 18.86 -1.81 16.88
N GLY A 157 19.60 -1.61 17.96
CA GLY A 157 19.17 -0.83 19.12
C GLY A 157 18.14 -1.55 19.99
N GLU A 158 17.52 -0.77 20.88
CA GLU A 158 16.43 -1.23 21.74
C GLU A 158 15.11 -0.64 21.27
N MET A 159 14.03 -1.40 21.45
CA MET A 159 12.69 -0.95 21.08
C MET A 159 11.74 -1.11 22.27
N THR A 160 11.09 0.00 22.64
CA THR A 160 10.09 0.06 23.69
C THR A 160 8.76 -0.56 23.24
N LYS A 161 7.87 -0.87 24.20
CA LYS A 161 6.53 -1.39 23.88
C LYS A 161 5.70 -0.33 23.15
N GLU A 162 5.90 0.94 23.50
CA GLU A 162 5.25 2.12 22.94
C GLU A 162 5.67 2.31 21.49
N SER A 163 6.98 2.25 21.20
CA SER A 163 7.50 2.32 19.83
C SER A 163 6.93 1.20 18.95
N LEU A 164 6.86 -0.03 19.48
CA LEU A 164 6.26 -1.16 18.75
C LEU A 164 4.76 -0.94 18.48
N ARG A 165 4.03 -0.38 19.46
CA ARG A 165 2.61 -0.05 19.30
C ARG A 165 2.41 0.99 18.21
N GLU A 166 3.23 2.04 18.18
CA GLU A 166 3.14 3.09 17.16
C GLU A 166 3.48 2.55 15.76
N MET A 167 4.54 1.74 15.60
CA MET A 167 4.84 1.11 14.31
C MET A 167 3.69 0.23 13.81
N ARG A 168 3.06 -0.53 14.70
CA ARG A 168 1.88 -1.36 14.37
C ARG A 168 0.68 -0.52 13.97
N LYS A 169 0.47 0.62 14.64
CA LYS A 169 -0.58 1.58 14.32
C LYS A 169 -0.33 2.20 12.94
N ASN A 170 0.90 2.60 12.64
CA ASN A 170 1.28 3.13 11.32
C ASN A 170 1.08 2.09 10.21
N ALA A 171 1.48 0.83 10.42
CA ALA A 171 1.26 -0.25 9.46
C ALA A 171 -0.24 -0.50 9.18
N ARG A 172 -1.09 -0.40 10.20
CA ARG A 172 -2.55 -0.49 10.02
C ARG A 172 -3.12 0.73 9.30
N LEU A 173 -2.62 1.92 9.63
CA LEU A 173 -3.03 3.17 9.00
C LEU A 173 -2.70 3.14 7.51
N ASP A 174 -1.48 2.73 7.16
CA ASP A 174 -1.05 2.50 5.78
C ASP A 174 -2.00 1.57 5.02
N TYR A 175 -2.29 0.40 5.58
CA TYR A 175 -3.24 -0.54 4.96
C TYR A 175 -4.61 0.13 4.71
N ASN A 176 -5.16 0.84 5.70
CA ASN A 176 -6.48 1.46 5.59
C ASN A 176 -6.50 2.58 4.55
N CYS A 177 -5.50 3.45 4.56
CA CYS A 177 -5.36 4.56 3.60
C CYS A 177 -5.14 4.04 2.18
N ARG A 178 -4.37 2.96 2.02
CA ARG A 178 -4.19 2.28 0.74
C ARG A 178 -5.52 1.80 0.16
N ILE A 179 -6.30 1.04 0.95
CA ILE A 179 -7.59 0.50 0.48
C ILE A 179 -8.57 1.63 0.15
N ARG A 180 -8.65 2.67 0.99
CA ARG A 180 -9.50 3.84 0.72
C ARG A 180 -9.10 4.53 -0.57
N THR A 181 -7.82 4.83 -0.74
CA THR A 181 -7.31 5.53 -1.93
C THR A 181 -7.55 4.69 -3.19
N LEU A 182 -7.25 3.39 -3.15
CA LEU A 182 -7.47 2.49 -4.29
C LEU A 182 -8.94 2.38 -4.70
N ASN A 183 -9.87 2.44 -3.74
CA ASN A 183 -11.29 2.36 -4.04
C ASN A 183 -11.89 3.71 -4.48
N THR A 184 -11.32 4.83 -4.02
CA THR A 184 -11.86 6.17 -4.30
C THR A 184 -11.28 6.80 -5.57
N LEU A 185 -9.99 6.59 -5.85
CA LEU A 185 -9.31 7.28 -6.95
C LEU A 185 -9.88 6.95 -8.34
N PRO A 186 -10.22 5.68 -8.67
CA PRO A 186 -10.87 5.37 -9.95
C PRO A 186 -12.23 6.05 -10.11
N LEU A 187 -13.00 6.18 -9.04
CA LEU A 187 -14.30 6.87 -9.07
C LEU A 187 -14.12 8.37 -9.35
N LEU A 188 -13.14 9.01 -8.71
CA LEU A 188 -12.82 10.41 -8.99
C LEU A 188 -12.39 10.61 -10.44
N GLN A 189 -11.57 9.71 -10.98
CA GLN A 189 -11.17 9.75 -12.37
C GLN A 189 -12.37 9.64 -13.32
N MET A 190 -13.32 8.73 -13.06
CA MET A 190 -14.53 8.61 -13.88
C MET A 190 -15.34 9.91 -13.87
N ILE A 191 -15.48 10.55 -12.70
CA ILE A 191 -16.16 11.85 -12.57
C ILE A 191 -15.42 12.93 -13.37
N PHE A 192 -14.09 13.00 -13.28
CA PHE A 192 -13.31 13.98 -14.05
C PHE A 192 -13.42 13.74 -15.56
N LEU A 193 -13.35 12.49 -16.01
CA LEU A 193 -13.53 12.15 -17.42
C LEU A 193 -14.93 12.54 -17.91
N GLN A 194 -15.97 12.26 -17.13
CA GLN A 194 -17.33 12.68 -17.45
C GLN A 194 -17.43 14.21 -17.56
N PHE A 195 -16.87 14.94 -16.60
CA PHE A 195 -16.86 16.40 -16.61
C PHE A 195 -16.14 16.96 -17.84
N PHE A 196 -14.93 16.49 -18.15
CA PHE A 196 -14.19 16.94 -19.33
C PHE A 196 -14.90 16.59 -20.63
N ASN A 197 -15.51 15.41 -20.73
CA ASN A 197 -16.28 15.03 -21.91
C ASN A 197 -17.51 15.93 -22.10
N GLN A 198 -18.22 16.27 -21.02
CA GLN A 198 -19.34 17.20 -21.07
C GLN A 198 -18.90 18.60 -21.48
N GLN A 199 -17.80 19.11 -20.91
CA GLN A 199 -17.27 20.41 -21.32
C GLN A 199 -16.82 20.41 -22.78
N SER A 200 -16.16 19.34 -23.24
CA SER A 200 -15.77 19.18 -24.64
C SER A 200 -16.98 19.19 -25.57
N GLN A 201 -18.04 18.44 -25.24
CA GLN A 201 -19.28 18.42 -26.01
C GLN A 201 -19.96 19.79 -26.05
N GLN A 202 -20.08 20.48 -24.90
CA GLN A 202 -20.67 21.82 -24.84
C GLN A 202 -19.91 22.83 -25.69
N VAL A 203 -18.58 22.78 -25.66
CA VAL A 203 -17.76 23.62 -26.53
C VAL A 203 -18.07 23.29 -27.99
N MET A 204 -18.04 22.00 -28.38
CA MET A 204 -18.33 21.58 -29.75
C MET A 204 -19.72 21.98 -30.24
N ASP A 205 -20.74 21.93 -29.38
CA ASP A 205 -22.11 22.32 -29.69
C ASP A 205 -22.28 23.86 -29.77
N SER A 206 -21.42 24.61 -29.09
CA SER A 206 -21.44 26.09 -29.08
C SER A 206 -20.65 26.74 -30.23
N LEU A 207 -19.90 25.95 -31.00
CA LEU A 207 -19.13 26.45 -32.13
C LEU A 207 -20.02 26.77 -33.33
N SER A 208 -19.65 27.81 -34.08
CA SER A 208 -20.25 28.09 -35.38
C SER A 208 -19.91 26.97 -36.38
N GLU A 209 -20.69 26.82 -37.45
CA GLU A 209 -20.37 25.84 -38.50
C GLU A 209 -19.01 26.07 -39.15
N GLU A 210 -18.54 27.32 -39.18
CA GLU A 210 -17.25 27.70 -39.77
C GLU A 210 -16.09 27.24 -38.87
N ASP A 211 -16.18 27.52 -37.57
CA ASP A 211 -15.16 27.11 -36.57
C ASP A 211 -15.09 25.59 -36.44
N ARG A 212 -16.25 24.91 -36.53
CA ARG A 212 -16.32 23.45 -36.49
C ARG A 212 -15.64 22.80 -37.69
N LYS A 213 -15.86 23.32 -38.90
CA LYS A 213 -15.19 22.85 -40.12
C LYS A 213 -13.69 23.12 -40.09
N GLU A 214 -13.26 24.23 -39.49
CA GLU A 214 -11.83 24.51 -39.31
C GLU A 214 -11.16 23.53 -38.33
N LEU A 215 -11.81 23.23 -37.21
CA LEU A 215 -11.33 22.22 -36.25
C LEU A 215 -11.25 20.82 -36.85
N GLU A 216 -12.26 20.39 -37.62
CA GLU A 216 -12.26 19.12 -38.33
C GLU A 216 -11.08 19.02 -39.32
N ARG A 217 -10.82 20.08 -40.11
CA ARG A 217 -9.63 20.13 -40.99
C ARG A 217 -8.31 20.03 -40.22
N ILE A 218 -8.19 20.69 -39.06
CA ILE A 218 -6.97 20.65 -38.24
C ILE A 218 -6.75 19.24 -37.67
N LEU A 219 -7.80 18.55 -37.25
CA LEU A 219 -7.74 17.19 -36.73
C LEU A 219 -7.35 16.19 -37.83
N GLU A 220 -8.02 16.25 -39.00
CA GLU A 220 -7.67 15.41 -40.16
C GLU A 220 -6.22 15.61 -40.61
N LYS A 221 -5.73 16.86 -40.59
CA LYS A 221 -4.34 17.18 -40.93
C LYS A 221 -3.34 16.63 -39.90
N LYS A 222 -3.71 16.58 -38.62
CA LYS A 222 -2.88 15.95 -37.58
C LYS A 222 -2.85 14.43 -37.69
N GLU A 223 -3.98 13.79 -37.97
CA GLU A 223 -4.06 12.32 -38.13
C GLU A 223 -3.32 11.85 -39.38
N SER A 224 -3.44 12.56 -40.50
CA SER A 224 -2.69 12.30 -41.73
C SER A 224 -1.18 12.56 -41.57
N ALA A 225 -0.78 13.57 -40.80
CA ALA A 225 0.63 13.79 -40.49
C ALA A 225 1.21 12.71 -39.57
N ALA A 226 0.45 12.23 -38.58
CA ALA A 226 0.88 11.17 -37.66
C ALA A 226 1.08 9.83 -38.38
N THR A 227 0.15 9.45 -39.25
CA THR A 227 0.23 8.23 -40.07
C THR A 227 1.35 8.29 -41.12
N ALA A 228 1.64 9.46 -41.68
CA ALA A 228 2.77 9.65 -42.60
C ALA A 228 4.16 9.57 -41.91
N THR A 229 4.24 9.87 -40.61
CA THR A 229 5.48 9.73 -39.82
C THR A 229 5.74 8.33 -39.28
N GLU A 230 4.70 7.52 -39.08
CA GLU A 230 4.88 6.11 -38.67
C GLU A 230 5.33 5.22 -39.84
N GLY A 231 4.85 5.48 -41.06
CA GLY A 231 5.30 4.77 -42.26
C GLY A 231 6.75 5.03 -42.71
N LYS A 232 7.47 5.99 -42.10
CA LYS A 232 8.88 6.31 -42.42
C LYS A 232 9.90 5.71 -41.45
N LYS A 233 9.46 5.03 -40.38
CA LYS A 233 10.37 4.42 -39.39
C LYS A 233 10.64 2.92 -39.57
N GLU A 234 10.02 2.28 -40.56
CA GLU A 234 10.22 0.86 -40.85
C GLU A 234 11.18 0.58 -42.04
N GLU A 235 11.78 1.60 -42.65
CA GLU A 235 12.70 1.45 -43.79
C GLU A 235 14.15 1.95 -43.56
N GLU A 236 14.60 2.16 -42.30
CA GLU A 236 16.02 2.39 -41.98
C GLU A 236 16.63 1.29 -41.10
#